data_AF-A0A561DSV7-F1
#
_entry.id   AF-A0A561DSV7-F1
#
_cell.length_a   1.000
_cell.length_b   1.000
_cell.length_c   1.000
_cell.angle_alpha   90.00
_cell.angle_beta   90.00
_cell.angle_gamma   90.00
#
_symmetry.space_group_name_H-M   'P 1'
#
loop_
_entity.id
_entity.type
_entity.pdbx_description
1 polymer ?
#
loop_
_entity_poly.entity_id
_entity_poly.type
_entity_poly.pdbx_seq_one_letter_code
_entity_poly.pdbx_strand_id
1 'polypeptide(L)'
;MLTYETRNLDNINKLADHTKVAALKWHDYLVANNINVLIYETFRTIDTQRANVKKGVSQTMKSYHIVGQALDFVPVDKNGKALWDGYSHPEIKMAIAEAKRLGFEWGGDWKSFVDKPHLQFNFNGYGTDTFGEYKPVKEPKKETPVTPAPKPVQPVSEKLTYTRLLKLGSKGEDVGELQAALNKLYFKCGKMDNDFGMKTKDAVTRFQKVYLPYEVDGIAGKHTIDKINYLL
;
A
#
# COMPACT_ATOMS: atom_id res chain seq x y z
N MET A 1 -21.44 12.31 -13.79
CA MET A 1 -20.85 12.14 -12.45
C MET A 1 -21.33 10.80 -11.92
N LEU A 2 -20.44 9.92 -11.47
CA LEU A 2 -20.81 8.58 -11.01
C LEU A 2 -21.45 8.65 -9.61
N THR A 3 -22.19 7.62 -9.23
CA THR A 3 -22.91 7.56 -7.93
C THR A 3 -22.00 7.73 -6.71
N TYR A 4 -20.75 7.25 -6.78
CA TYR A 4 -19.78 7.29 -5.68
C TYR A 4 -18.54 8.14 -5.99
N GLU A 5 -18.63 9.09 -6.91
CA GLU A 5 -17.51 9.92 -7.39
C GLU A 5 -16.56 10.39 -6.27
N THR A 6 -17.05 11.22 -5.34
CA THR A 6 -16.23 11.79 -4.26
C THR A 6 -15.59 10.70 -3.40
N ARG A 7 -16.37 9.69 -3.00
CA ARG A 7 -15.89 8.60 -2.15
C ARG A 7 -14.83 7.76 -2.85
N ASN A 8 -15.00 7.51 -4.15
CA ASN A 8 -14.04 6.77 -4.95
C ASN A 8 -12.72 7.53 -5.05
N LEU A 9 -12.76 8.83 -5.35
CA LEU A 9 -11.57 9.67 -5.40
C LEU A 9 -10.86 9.76 -4.04
N ASP A 10 -11.61 9.92 -2.94
CA ASP A 10 -11.05 9.91 -1.58
C ASP A 10 -10.33 8.60 -1.24
N ASN A 11 -10.89 7.47 -1.68
CA ASN A 11 -10.27 6.16 -1.49
C ASN A 11 -9.04 5.97 -2.38
N ILE A 12 -9.11 6.37 -3.65
CA ILE A 12 -7.97 6.34 -4.59
C ILE A 12 -6.81 7.18 -4.04
N ASN A 13 -7.09 8.34 -3.44
CA ASN A 13 -6.07 9.23 -2.88
C ASN A 13 -5.23 8.60 -1.75
N LYS A 14 -5.71 7.50 -1.16
CA LYS A 14 -4.98 6.73 -0.12
C LYS A 14 -4.01 5.70 -0.71
N LEU A 15 -4.03 5.45 -2.02
CA LEU A 15 -3.13 4.49 -2.67
C LEU A 15 -1.70 5.04 -2.77
N ALA A 16 -0.74 4.13 -2.93
CA ALA A 16 0.64 4.45 -3.28
C ALA A 16 0.71 5.12 -4.67
N ASP A 17 1.77 5.86 -4.93
CA ASP A 17 1.87 6.86 -6.00
C ASP A 17 1.56 6.32 -7.40
N HIS A 18 2.20 5.23 -7.83
CA HIS A 18 2.00 4.68 -9.17
C HIS A 18 0.66 3.93 -9.27
N THR A 19 0.29 3.22 -8.20
CA THR A 19 -1.01 2.55 -8.06
C THR A 19 -2.15 3.56 -8.16
N LYS A 20 -2.01 4.72 -7.51
CA LYS A 20 -2.97 5.83 -7.54
C LYS A 20 -3.13 6.37 -8.95
N VAL A 21 -2.03 6.56 -9.68
CA VAL A 21 -2.09 7.04 -11.07
C VAL A 21 -2.83 6.05 -11.97
N ALA A 22 -2.55 4.75 -11.83
CA ALA A 22 -3.26 3.72 -12.57
C ALA A 22 -4.76 3.70 -12.17
N ALA A 23 -5.07 3.81 -10.88
CA ALA A 23 -6.45 3.85 -10.39
C ALA A 23 -7.22 5.11 -10.84
N LEU A 24 -6.57 6.27 -10.93
CA LEU A 24 -7.16 7.50 -11.47
C LEU A 24 -7.47 7.35 -12.96
N LYS A 25 -6.55 6.80 -13.76
CA LYS A 25 -6.81 6.49 -15.18
C LYS A 25 -7.97 5.52 -15.36
N TRP A 26 -8.04 4.51 -14.49
CA TRP A 26 -9.15 3.56 -14.49
C TRP A 26 -10.46 4.26 -14.13
N HIS A 27 -10.46 5.11 -13.11
CA HIS A 27 -11.61 5.92 -12.72
C HIS A 27 -12.11 6.83 -13.85
N ASP A 28 -11.20 7.53 -14.54
CA ASP A 28 -11.54 8.36 -15.70
C ASP A 28 -12.24 7.55 -16.81
N TYR A 29 -11.78 6.31 -17.05
CA TYR A 29 -12.43 5.39 -17.98
C TYR A 29 -13.85 5.01 -17.51
N LEU A 30 -14.04 4.73 -16.21
CA LEU A 30 -15.37 4.43 -15.65
C LEU A 30 -16.33 5.61 -15.84
N VAL A 31 -15.86 6.84 -15.58
CA VAL A 31 -16.63 8.07 -15.77
C VAL A 31 -17.00 8.24 -17.25
N ALA A 32 -16.04 8.10 -18.17
CA ALA A 32 -16.24 8.27 -19.60
C ALA A 32 -17.23 7.24 -20.19
N ASN A 33 -17.31 6.04 -19.61
CA ASN A 33 -18.20 4.96 -20.05
C ASN A 33 -19.44 4.79 -19.17
N ASN A 34 -19.69 5.70 -18.22
CA ASN A 34 -20.81 5.67 -17.28
C ASN A 34 -20.95 4.33 -16.51
N ILE A 35 -19.83 3.75 -16.11
CA ILE A 35 -19.75 2.48 -15.39
C ILE A 35 -19.72 2.76 -13.89
N ASN A 36 -20.79 2.39 -13.18
CA ASN A 36 -20.92 2.69 -11.76
C ASN A 36 -20.31 1.58 -10.89
N VAL A 37 -19.31 1.94 -10.10
CA VAL A 37 -18.70 1.09 -9.08
C VAL A 37 -18.49 1.88 -7.78
N LEU A 38 -18.43 1.16 -6.67
CA LEU A 38 -17.93 1.64 -5.39
C LEU A 38 -16.53 1.08 -5.16
N ILE A 39 -15.53 1.94 -4.99
CA ILE A 39 -14.22 1.54 -4.47
C ILE A 39 -14.38 1.44 -2.95
N TYR A 40 -14.39 0.22 -2.43
CA TYR A 40 -14.79 -0.13 -1.08
C TYR A 40 -13.63 -0.02 -0.07
N GLU A 41 -12.49 -0.61 -0.38
CA GLU A 41 -11.29 -0.64 0.49
C GLU A 41 -10.03 -0.35 -0.35
N THR A 42 -9.13 0.50 0.14
CA THR A 42 -7.83 0.78 -0.51
C THR A 42 -6.64 0.67 0.46
N PHE A 43 -6.93 0.57 1.76
CA PHE A 43 -5.90 0.52 2.79
C PHE A 43 -6.34 -0.43 3.90
N ARG A 44 -5.44 -1.33 4.30
CA ARG A 44 -5.66 -2.29 5.38
C ARG A 44 -4.55 -2.23 6.41
N THR A 45 -4.92 -2.16 7.69
CA THR A 45 -3.91 -2.20 8.76
C THR A 45 -3.33 -3.61 8.93
N ILE A 46 -2.13 -3.71 9.52
CA ILE A 46 -1.52 -5.00 9.87
C ILE A 46 -2.40 -5.78 10.85
N ASP A 47 -3.04 -5.11 11.82
CA ASP A 47 -3.92 -5.78 12.80
C ASP A 47 -5.16 -6.36 12.14
N THR A 48 -5.78 -5.61 11.23
CA THR A 48 -6.89 -6.11 10.40
C THR A 48 -6.44 -7.32 9.57
N GLN A 49 -5.27 -7.25 8.93
CA GLN A 49 -4.77 -8.38 8.15
C GLN A 49 -4.45 -9.60 9.03
N ARG A 50 -3.84 -9.40 10.20
CA ARG A 50 -3.55 -10.45 11.18
C ARG A 50 -4.84 -11.11 11.66
N ALA A 51 -5.88 -10.31 11.93
CA ALA A 51 -7.21 -10.82 12.27
C ALA A 51 -7.83 -11.60 11.11
N ASN A 52 -7.70 -11.12 9.87
CA ASN A 52 -8.22 -11.81 8.68
C ASN A 52 -7.52 -13.15 8.46
N VAL A 53 -6.20 -13.23 8.66
CA VAL A 53 -5.44 -14.49 8.62
C VAL A 53 -5.91 -15.43 9.71
N LYS A 54 -6.03 -14.96 10.96
CA LYS A 54 -6.52 -15.77 12.08
C LYS A 54 -7.94 -16.31 11.87
N LYS A 55 -8.79 -15.54 11.19
CA LYS A 55 -10.18 -15.91 10.85
C LYS A 55 -10.30 -16.75 9.58
N GLY A 56 -9.21 -16.99 8.85
CA GLY A 56 -9.23 -17.68 7.56
C GLY A 56 -9.80 -16.87 6.39
N VAL A 57 -10.07 -15.57 6.58
CA VAL A 57 -10.51 -14.65 5.52
C VAL A 57 -9.36 -14.33 4.55
N SER A 58 -8.12 -14.32 5.05
CA SER A 58 -6.91 -14.24 4.24
C SER A 58 -6.02 -15.44 4.49
N GLN A 59 -5.25 -15.85 3.48
CA GLN A 59 -4.27 -16.93 3.63
C GLN A 59 -2.88 -16.45 4.05
N THR A 60 -2.58 -15.16 3.93
CA THR A 60 -1.23 -14.63 4.12
C THR A 60 -1.21 -13.24 4.74
N MET A 61 -0.15 -12.92 5.47
CA MET A 61 0.13 -11.55 5.93
C MET A 61 0.61 -10.63 4.80
N LYS A 62 1.10 -11.19 3.69
CA LYS A 62 1.56 -10.42 2.52
C LYS A 62 0.35 -9.93 1.72
N SER A 63 -0.21 -8.78 2.13
CA SER A 63 -1.38 -8.15 1.50
C SER A 63 -1.02 -6.85 0.80
N TYR A 64 -1.41 -6.69 -0.46
CA TYR A 64 -1.14 -5.46 -1.24
C TYR A 64 -1.90 -4.24 -0.67
N HIS A 65 -2.99 -4.46 0.07
CA HIS A 65 -3.70 -3.41 0.81
C HIS A 65 -2.89 -2.78 1.95
N ILE A 66 -1.95 -3.52 2.55
CA ILE A 66 -1.08 -2.98 3.62
C ILE A 66 -0.11 -1.96 3.05
N VAL A 67 0.34 -2.18 1.81
CA VAL A 67 1.37 -1.37 1.16
C VAL A 67 0.79 -0.34 0.17
N GLY A 68 -0.53 -0.16 0.17
CA GLY A 68 -1.24 0.80 -0.69
C GLY A 68 -1.24 0.46 -2.18
N GLN A 69 -0.97 -0.80 -2.52
CA GLN A 69 -0.89 -1.29 -3.89
C GLN A 69 -2.11 -2.14 -4.27
N ALA A 70 -3.23 -2.02 -3.56
CA ALA A 70 -4.47 -2.70 -3.91
C ALA A 70 -5.70 -1.86 -3.59
N LEU A 71 -6.78 -2.15 -4.30
CA LEU A 71 -8.12 -1.65 -4.03
C LEU A 71 -9.14 -2.77 -4.24
N ASP A 72 -10.21 -2.74 -3.47
CA ASP A 72 -11.37 -3.60 -3.66
C ASP A 72 -12.51 -2.74 -4.22
N PHE A 73 -13.16 -3.17 -5.30
CA PHE A 73 -14.28 -2.47 -5.92
C PHE A 73 -15.52 -3.36 -6.01
N VAL A 74 -16.70 -2.77 -6.06
CA VAL A 74 -17.98 -3.48 -6.20
C VAL A 74 -18.85 -2.76 -7.22
N PRO A 75 -19.45 -3.48 -8.20
CA PRO A 75 -20.46 -2.90 -9.09
C PRO A 75 -21.64 -2.34 -8.30
N VAL A 76 -22.24 -1.24 -8.76
CA VAL A 76 -23.43 -0.67 -8.12
C VAL A 76 -24.53 -0.37 -9.12
N ASP A 77 -25.78 -0.51 -8.69
CA ASP A 77 -26.91 -0.11 -9.51
C ASP A 77 -27.08 1.42 -9.56
N LYS A 78 -28.06 1.89 -10.34
CA LYS A 78 -28.36 3.33 -10.49
C LYS A 78 -28.71 4.05 -9.18
N ASN A 79 -29.09 3.32 -8.14
CA ASN A 79 -29.44 3.86 -6.82
C ASN A 79 -28.25 3.76 -5.85
N GLY A 80 -27.09 3.28 -6.31
CA GLY A 80 -25.90 3.06 -5.48
C GLY A 80 -25.92 1.76 -4.69
N LYS A 81 -26.87 0.85 -4.93
CA LYS A 81 -26.89 -0.44 -4.24
C LYS A 81 -25.76 -1.32 -4.76
N ALA A 82 -24.95 -1.85 -3.84
CA ALA A 82 -23.88 -2.80 -4.16
C ALA A 82 -24.43 -4.11 -4.76
N LEU A 83 -23.85 -4.53 -5.87
CA LEU A 83 -24.15 -5.76 -6.61
C LEU A 83 -22.94 -6.71 -6.48
N TRP A 84 -22.88 -7.47 -5.38
CA TRP A 84 -21.74 -8.35 -5.06
C TRP A 84 -21.55 -9.52 -6.04
N ASP A 85 -22.55 -9.81 -6.87
CA ASP A 85 -22.54 -10.79 -7.94
C ASP A 85 -22.41 -10.15 -9.35
N GLY A 86 -22.36 -8.82 -9.44
CA GLY A 86 -22.43 -8.05 -10.69
C GLY A 86 -21.20 -8.13 -11.61
N TYR A 87 -20.15 -8.88 -11.27
CA TYR A 87 -18.90 -8.92 -12.04
C TYR A 87 -19.01 -9.57 -13.43
N SER A 88 -20.11 -10.27 -13.71
CA SER A 88 -20.36 -10.86 -15.03
C SER A 88 -20.98 -9.89 -16.03
N HIS A 89 -21.43 -8.71 -15.57
CA HIS A 89 -22.07 -7.70 -16.40
C HIS A 89 -21.10 -7.19 -17.49
N PRO A 90 -21.55 -6.95 -18.73
CA PRO A 90 -20.69 -6.52 -19.83
C PRO A 90 -19.86 -5.27 -19.51
N GLU A 91 -20.47 -4.26 -18.93
CA GLU A 91 -19.82 -3.00 -18.53
C GLU A 91 -18.76 -3.22 -17.44
N ILE A 92 -19.00 -4.12 -16.50
CA ILE A 92 -18.02 -4.46 -15.47
C ILE A 92 -16.85 -5.27 -16.04
N LYS A 93 -17.11 -6.15 -17.01
CA LYS A 93 -16.03 -6.83 -17.76
C LYS A 93 -15.15 -5.84 -18.51
N MET A 94 -15.72 -4.78 -19.10
CA MET A 94 -14.96 -3.71 -19.73
C MET A 94 -14.09 -2.97 -18.70
N ALA A 95 -14.65 -2.62 -17.55
CA ALA A 95 -13.90 -2.02 -16.46
C ALA A 95 -12.73 -2.90 -15.99
N ILE A 96 -12.95 -4.20 -15.79
CA ILE A 96 -11.89 -5.15 -15.39
C ILE A 96 -10.81 -5.24 -16.47
N ALA A 97 -11.21 -5.32 -17.75
CA ALA A 97 -10.27 -5.37 -18.86
C ALA A 97 -9.40 -4.10 -18.91
N GLU A 98 -9.99 -2.94 -18.66
CA GLU A 98 -9.24 -1.68 -18.59
C GLU A 98 -8.28 -1.63 -17.39
N ALA A 99 -8.72 -2.06 -16.20
CA ALA A 99 -7.83 -2.14 -15.04
C ALA A 99 -6.61 -3.02 -15.36
N LYS A 100 -6.83 -4.16 -15.99
CA LYS A 100 -5.76 -5.06 -16.44
C LYS A 100 -4.85 -4.42 -17.49
N ARG A 101 -5.41 -3.68 -18.45
CA ARG A 101 -4.63 -2.93 -19.45
C ARG A 101 -3.72 -1.88 -18.81
N LEU A 102 -4.18 -1.26 -17.72
CA LEU A 102 -3.41 -0.29 -16.93
C LEU A 102 -2.38 -0.93 -16.00
N GLY A 103 -2.33 -2.26 -15.92
CA GLY A 103 -1.33 -3.03 -15.17
C GLY A 103 -1.82 -3.60 -13.84
N PHE A 104 -3.12 -3.52 -13.52
CA PHE A 104 -3.66 -4.24 -12.38
C PHE A 104 -3.78 -5.74 -12.66
N GLU A 105 -3.56 -6.53 -11.62
CA GLU A 105 -3.97 -7.94 -11.56
C GLU A 105 -5.34 -7.99 -10.88
N TRP A 106 -6.26 -8.80 -11.41
CA TRP A 106 -7.61 -8.95 -10.88
C TRP A 106 -7.77 -10.27 -10.12
N GLY A 107 -8.29 -10.22 -8.90
CA GLY A 107 -8.47 -11.40 -8.06
C GLY A 107 -9.52 -12.38 -8.55
N GLY A 108 -10.40 -11.93 -9.45
CA GLY A 108 -11.35 -12.80 -10.15
C GLY A 108 -10.69 -13.80 -11.10
N ASP A 109 -9.46 -13.56 -11.55
CA ASP A 109 -8.70 -14.46 -12.43
C ASP A 109 -7.90 -15.54 -11.65
N TRP A 110 -7.86 -15.46 -10.32
CA TRP A 110 -7.07 -16.41 -9.52
C TRP A 110 -7.66 -17.82 -9.58
N LYS A 111 -6.79 -18.84 -9.73
CA LYS A 111 -7.22 -20.25 -9.84
C LYS A 111 -7.71 -20.85 -8.52
N SER A 112 -7.27 -20.27 -7.41
CA SER A 112 -7.65 -20.65 -6.04
C SER A 112 -7.87 -19.36 -5.25
N PHE A 113 -8.85 -19.35 -4.35
CA PHE A 113 -9.21 -18.17 -3.55
C PHE A 113 -9.65 -16.98 -4.42
N VAL A 114 -10.53 -17.23 -5.39
CA VAL A 114 -11.11 -16.21 -6.27
C VAL A 114 -11.68 -15.05 -5.45
N ASP A 115 -11.14 -13.84 -5.66
CA ASP A 115 -11.52 -12.61 -4.96
C ASP A 115 -11.93 -11.54 -5.97
N LYS A 116 -13.20 -11.57 -6.39
CA LYS A 116 -13.72 -10.71 -7.47
C LYS A 116 -13.65 -9.22 -7.16
N PRO A 117 -13.85 -8.74 -5.93
CA PRO A 117 -13.62 -7.33 -5.61
C PRO A 117 -12.19 -6.85 -5.85
N HIS A 118 -11.19 -7.74 -5.80
CA HIS A 118 -9.79 -7.35 -5.62
C HIS A 118 -9.08 -6.92 -6.90
N LEU A 119 -8.41 -5.77 -6.87
CA LEU A 119 -7.40 -5.33 -7.82
C LEU A 119 -6.09 -5.02 -7.10
N GLN A 120 -4.97 -5.57 -7.57
CA GLN A 120 -3.63 -5.26 -7.06
C GLN A 120 -2.70 -4.78 -8.16
N PHE A 121 -1.78 -3.87 -7.82
CA PHE A 121 -0.83 -3.27 -8.75
C PHE A 121 0.61 -3.62 -8.35
N ASN A 122 1.25 -4.52 -9.08
CA ASN A 122 2.58 -5.02 -8.75
C ASN A 122 3.71 -4.12 -9.30
N PHE A 123 3.74 -2.84 -8.91
CA PHE A 123 4.74 -1.88 -9.36
C PHE A 123 6.15 -2.26 -8.88
N ASN A 124 6.97 -2.86 -9.76
CA ASN A 124 8.31 -3.36 -9.46
C ASN A 124 8.39 -4.35 -8.27
N GLY A 125 7.25 -4.91 -7.86
CA GLY A 125 7.15 -5.81 -6.72
C GLY A 125 6.14 -5.38 -5.65
N TYR A 126 6.08 -6.21 -4.61
CA TYR A 126 5.28 -5.96 -3.42
C TYR A 126 5.93 -4.88 -2.55
N GLY A 127 5.19 -3.83 -2.18
CA GLY A 127 5.63 -2.78 -1.25
C GLY A 127 6.77 -1.91 -1.79
N THR A 128 6.90 -1.81 -3.11
CA THR A 128 7.92 -1.01 -3.79
C THR A 128 7.37 0.30 -4.33
N ASP A 129 6.05 0.50 -4.30
CA ASP A 129 5.43 1.78 -4.63
C ASP A 129 5.54 2.76 -3.45
N THR A 130 5.73 4.04 -3.75
CA THR A 130 6.08 5.10 -2.78
C THR A 130 4.85 5.94 -2.42
N PHE A 131 4.97 6.80 -1.40
CA PHE A 131 3.94 7.78 -1.07
C PHE A 131 4.52 9.19 -1.00
N GLY A 132 4.08 10.08 -1.89
CA GLY A 132 4.48 11.48 -1.87
C GLY A 132 5.73 11.82 -2.70
N GLU A 133 6.18 10.92 -3.57
CA GLU A 133 7.19 11.18 -4.60
C GLU A 133 6.59 11.43 -5.99
N TYR A 134 5.27 11.26 -6.17
CA TYR A 134 4.63 11.48 -7.48
C TYR A 134 4.70 12.96 -7.91
N LYS A 135 5.68 13.27 -8.74
CA LYS A 135 5.61 14.33 -9.75
C LYS A 135 5.14 13.66 -11.05
N PRO A 136 4.22 14.24 -11.84
CA PRO A 136 3.86 13.67 -13.13
C PRO A 136 5.09 13.67 -14.04
N VAL A 137 5.78 12.54 -14.13
CA VAL A 137 6.90 12.33 -15.06
C VAL A 137 6.35 11.73 -16.34
N LYS A 138 6.80 12.22 -17.50
CA LYS A 138 6.65 11.50 -18.78
C LYS A 138 7.29 10.11 -18.65
N GLU A 139 6.66 9.10 -19.25
CA GLU A 139 6.95 7.66 -19.09
C GLU A 139 8.45 7.28 -18.94
N PRO A 140 8.81 6.38 -18.01
CA PRO A 140 10.21 6.02 -17.77
C PRO A 140 10.71 4.86 -18.66
N LYS A 141 11.97 4.98 -19.09
CA LYS A 141 12.79 3.91 -19.69
C LYS A 141 13.22 2.88 -18.63
N LYS A 142 13.34 1.62 -19.05
CA LYS A 142 13.88 0.48 -18.28
C LYS A 142 15.38 0.63 -18.02
N GLU A 143 15.81 0.47 -16.76
CA GLU A 143 17.19 0.15 -16.40
C GLU A 143 17.26 -0.91 -15.31
N THR A 144 18.25 -1.81 -15.44
CA THR A 144 18.52 -3.02 -14.65
C THR A 144 19.53 -2.79 -13.49
N PRO A 145 19.61 -3.68 -12.50
CA PRO A 145 20.27 -3.42 -11.20
C PRO A 145 21.73 -3.90 -11.10
N VAL A 146 22.52 -3.25 -10.24
CA VAL A 146 23.83 -3.75 -9.76
C VAL A 146 23.94 -3.59 -8.23
N THR A 147 24.55 -4.58 -7.57
CA THR A 147 24.64 -4.74 -6.11
C THR A 147 26.11 -4.83 -5.66
N PRO A 148 26.43 -4.52 -4.38
CA PRO A 148 27.36 -5.38 -3.62
C PRO A 148 26.80 -5.88 -2.27
N ALA A 149 27.37 -7.00 -1.81
CA ALA A 149 26.92 -7.93 -0.75
C ALA A 149 26.93 -7.38 0.70
N PRO A 150 26.18 -7.98 1.65
CA PRO A 150 26.16 -7.57 3.06
C PRO A 150 27.15 -8.34 3.97
N LYS A 151 27.60 -7.67 5.04
CA LYS A 151 28.38 -8.19 6.19
C LYS A 151 27.42 -8.63 7.35
N PRO A 152 27.87 -9.44 8.33
CA PRO A 152 27.00 -10.28 9.16
C PRO A 152 26.15 -9.51 10.19
N VAL A 153 24.92 -9.98 10.39
CA VAL A 153 23.86 -9.37 11.19
C VAL A 153 23.98 -9.82 12.66
N GLN A 154 24.10 -8.88 13.60
CA GLN A 154 24.00 -9.14 15.04
C GLN A 154 22.54 -9.28 15.47
N PRO A 155 22.23 -10.00 16.59
CA PRO A 155 20.84 -10.25 17.00
C PRO A 155 20.16 -8.94 17.44
N VAL A 156 19.12 -8.56 16.72
CA VAL A 156 18.35 -7.33 16.95
C VAL A 156 17.44 -7.52 18.17
N SER A 157 17.53 -6.60 19.14
CA SER A 157 16.63 -6.49 20.29
C SER A 157 15.14 -6.51 19.87
N GLU A 158 14.27 -7.21 20.63
CA GLU A 158 12.83 -7.33 20.32
C GLU A 158 12.05 -6.02 20.43
N LYS A 159 12.56 -5.02 21.17
CA LYS A 159 11.93 -3.71 21.35
C LYS A 159 12.94 -2.58 21.21
N LEU A 160 12.50 -1.49 20.59
CA LEU A 160 13.25 -0.26 20.41
C LEU A 160 13.26 0.51 21.75
N THR A 161 14.45 0.83 22.28
CA THR A 161 14.60 1.46 23.61
C THR A 161 15.25 2.86 23.58
N TYR A 162 15.59 3.37 22.39
CA TYR A 162 16.24 4.67 22.27
C TYR A 162 15.28 5.83 22.57
N THR A 163 15.81 6.90 23.16
CA THR A 163 15.05 8.05 23.67
C THR A 163 15.19 9.31 22.82
N ARG A 164 16.15 9.35 21.89
CA ARG A 164 16.36 10.50 20.99
C ARG A 164 15.44 10.43 19.77
N LEU A 165 15.14 11.60 19.20
CA LEU A 165 14.42 11.69 17.93
C LEU A 165 15.29 11.19 16.77
N LEU A 166 14.79 10.23 16.00
CA LEU A 166 15.40 9.81 14.75
C LEU A 166 14.68 10.48 13.57
N LYS A 167 15.45 11.16 12.73
CA LYS A 167 14.97 11.92 11.58
C LYS A 167 15.97 11.87 10.44
N LEU A 168 15.61 12.37 9.27
CA LEU A 168 16.50 12.43 8.10
C LEU A 168 17.91 12.94 8.48
N GLY A 169 18.92 12.17 8.10
CA GLY A 169 20.34 12.42 8.42
C GLY A 169 20.82 11.85 9.76
N SER A 170 19.92 11.29 10.59
CA SER A 170 20.32 10.53 11.78
C SER A 170 21.09 9.28 11.37
N LYS A 171 22.11 8.93 12.14
CA LYS A 171 22.89 7.69 11.97
C LYS A 171 23.04 6.99 13.31
N GLY A 172 23.26 5.68 13.29
CA GLY A 172 23.51 4.89 14.50
C GLY A 172 22.80 3.55 14.52
N GLU A 173 23.15 2.71 15.50
CA GLU A 173 22.53 1.40 15.68
C GLU A 173 21.03 1.49 15.93
N ASP A 174 20.57 2.51 16.65
CA ASP A 174 19.15 2.83 16.87
C ASP A 174 18.38 3.09 15.56
N VAL A 175 19.02 3.73 14.58
CA VAL A 175 18.47 3.85 13.22
C VAL A 175 18.36 2.49 12.57
N GLY A 176 19.36 1.63 12.75
CA GLY A 176 19.32 0.25 12.27
C GLY A 176 18.18 -0.55 12.88
N GLU A 177 17.99 -0.47 14.19
CA GLU A 177 16.90 -1.13 14.90
C GLU A 177 15.53 -0.64 14.41
N LEU A 178 15.37 0.68 14.23
CA LEU A 178 14.18 1.26 13.61
C LEU A 178 13.94 0.66 12.22
N GLN A 179 14.98 0.59 11.39
CA GLN A 179 14.90 0.04 10.05
C GLN A 179 14.47 -1.43 10.07
N ALA A 180 15.07 -2.23 10.96
CA ALA A 180 14.72 -3.63 11.16
C ALA A 180 13.26 -3.80 11.60
N ALA A 181 12.80 -2.98 12.55
CA ALA A 181 11.43 -3.00 13.03
C ALA A 181 10.42 -2.60 11.94
N LEU A 182 10.68 -1.51 11.21
CA LEU A 182 9.85 -1.08 10.08
C LEU A 182 9.78 -2.14 8.99
N ASN A 183 10.90 -2.80 8.70
CA ASN A 183 10.95 -3.90 7.73
C ASN A 183 10.16 -5.12 8.22
N LYS A 184 10.26 -5.49 9.51
CA LYS A 184 9.48 -6.56 10.14
C LYS A 184 7.98 -6.26 10.12
N LEU A 185 7.61 -4.99 10.23
CA LEU A 185 6.25 -4.48 10.08
C LEU A 185 5.87 -4.21 8.60
N TYR A 186 6.66 -4.69 7.63
CA TYR A 186 6.37 -4.58 6.20
C TYR A 186 6.31 -3.15 5.61
N PHE A 187 6.80 -2.13 6.33
CA PHE A 187 6.90 -0.74 5.86
C PHE A 187 8.10 -0.45 4.97
N LYS A 188 8.99 -1.43 4.79
CA LYS A 188 10.12 -1.45 3.84
C LYS A 188 10.90 -0.14 3.75
N CYS A 189 11.90 0.02 4.61
CA CYS A 189 12.81 1.18 4.61
C CYS A 189 14.12 0.95 3.83
N GLY A 190 14.30 -0.24 3.23
CA GLY A 190 15.56 -0.62 2.58
C GLY A 190 16.42 -1.53 3.47
N LYS A 191 17.73 -1.52 3.24
CA LYS A 191 18.68 -2.29 4.06
C LYS A 191 18.83 -1.63 5.44
N MET A 192 19.10 -2.42 6.46
CA MET A 192 19.55 -1.93 7.77
C MET A 192 21.00 -1.45 7.60
N ASP A 193 21.16 -0.19 7.22
CA ASP A 193 22.46 0.45 6.95
C ASP A 193 22.83 1.49 8.03
N ASN A 194 22.02 1.57 9.09
CA ASN A 194 22.19 2.50 10.21
C ASN A 194 22.14 3.98 9.79
N ASP A 195 21.55 4.27 8.62
CA ASP A 195 21.40 5.61 8.06
C ASP A 195 19.94 5.97 7.84
N PHE A 196 19.50 7.07 8.46
CA PHE A 196 18.14 7.55 8.32
C PHE A 196 18.08 8.40 7.06
N GLY A 197 18.13 7.71 5.91
CA GLY A 197 17.98 8.31 4.59
C GLY A 197 16.52 8.52 4.20
N MET A 198 16.32 8.92 2.95
CA MET A 198 14.98 9.20 2.41
C MET A 198 14.05 7.98 2.49
N LYS A 199 14.56 6.76 2.28
CA LYS A 199 13.77 5.53 2.38
C LYS A 199 13.31 5.24 3.82
N THR A 200 14.15 5.52 4.82
CA THR A 200 13.78 5.41 6.24
C THR A 200 12.73 6.45 6.60
N LYS A 201 12.92 7.71 6.15
CA LYS A 201 11.93 8.79 6.35
C LYS A 201 10.58 8.45 5.73
N ASP A 202 10.59 7.98 4.50
CA ASP A 202 9.39 7.55 3.78
C ASP A 202 8.69 6.39 4.49
N ALA A 203 9.43 5.37 4.95
CA ALA A 203 8.88 4.27 5.75
C ALA A 203 8.27 4.75 7.09
N VAL A 204 8.92 5.67 7.80
CA VAL A 204 8.38 6.29 9.02
C VAL A 204 7.12 7.10 8.70
N THR A 205 7.14 7.86 7.60
CA THR A 205 5.99 8.67 7.17
C THR A 205 4.81 7.77 6.83
N ARG A 206 5.02 6.66 6.10
CA ARG A 206 4.00 5.64 5.85
C ARG A 206 3.48 5.08 7.15
N PHE A 207 4.37 4.68 8.06
CA PHE A 207 3.99 4.14 9.36
C PHE A 207 3.09 5.12 10.14
N GLN A 208 3.46 6.40 10.18
CA GLN A 208 2.67 7.44 10.84
C GLN A 208 1.33 7.68 10.15
N LYS A 209 1.27 7.75 8.81
CA LYS A 209 -0.02 7.86 8.10
C LYS A 209 -0.99 6.75 8.48
N VAL A 210 -0.47 5.55 8.75
CA VAL A 210 -1.27 4.39 9.14
C VAL A 210 -1.69 4.45 10.61
N TYR A 211 -0.77 4.74 11.52
CA TYR A 211 -1.00 4.52 12.95
C TYR A 211 -1.05 5.78 13.81
N LEU A 212 -0.56 6.90 13.29
CA LEU A 212 -0.45 8.19 13.95
C LEU A 212 -0.83 9.31 12.96
N PRO A 213 -2.05 9.30 12.39
CA PRO A 213 -2.41 10.19 11.28
C PRO A 213 -2.40 11.69 11.65
N TYR A 214 -2.35 12.01 12.95
CA TYR A 214 -2.23 13.38 13.46
C TYR A 214 -0.76 13.84 13.62
N GLU A 215 0.22 12.96 13.39
CA GLU A 215 1.65 13.20 13.63
C GLU A 215 2.51 12.66 12.46
N VAL A 216 2.13 13.02 11.22
CA VAL A 216 2.83 12.59 9.99
C VAL A 216 3.97 13.57 9.65
N ASP A 217 5.01 13.58 10.47
CA ASP A 217 6.17 14.47 10.33
C ASP A 217 7.42 13.78 9.73
N GLY A 218 7.38 12.45 9.57
CA GLY A 218 8.49 11.63 9.11
C GLY A 218 9.63 11.51 10.12
N ILE A 219 9.37 11.82 11.40
CA ILE A 219 10.31 11.77 12.52
C ILE A 219 9.89 10.62 13.45
N ALA A 220 10.81 9.68 13.69
CA ALA A 220 10.56 8.62 14.64
C ALA A 220 10.81 9.12 16.08
N GLY A 221 9.82 9.86 16.59
CA GLY A 221 9.74 10.30 17.98
C GLY A 221 8.96 9.31 18.87
N LYS A 222 8.77 9.68 20.15
CA LYS A 222 8.24 8.77 21.19
C LYS A 222 6.97 8.02 20.76
N HIS A 223 5.96 8.70 20.24
CA HIS A 223 4.72 8.05 19.82
C HIS A 223 4.92 7.07 18.66
N THR A 224 5.80 7.39 17.70
CA THR A 224 6.18 6.48 16.61
C THR A 224 6.85 5.22 17.18
N ILE A 225 7.79 5.38 18.12
CA ILE A 225 8.52 4.25 18.72
C ILE A 225 7.60 3.38 19.57
N ASP A 226 6.79 3.99 20.44
CA ASP A 226 5.82 3.28 21.28
C ASP A 226 4.86 2.46 20.41
N LYS A 227 4.41 3.04 19.29
CA LYS A 227 3.51 2.35 18.38
C LYS A 227 4.18 1.22 17.60
N ILE A 228 5.44 1.39 17.18
CA ILE A 228 6.23 0.31 16.58
C ILE A 228 6.38 -0.84 17.60
N ASN A 229 6.80 -0.53 18.83
CA ASN A 229 6.97 -1.51 19.90
C ASN A 229 5.67 -2.26 20.27
N TYR A 230 4.52 -1.61 20.15
CA TYR A 230 3.22 -2.24 20.34
C TYR A 230 2.88 -3.26 19.24
N LEU A 231 3.41 -3.08 18.02
CA LEU A 231 3.06 -3.88 16.85
C LEU A 231 4.03 -5.05 16.56
N LEU A 232 5.26 -4.97 17.09
CA LEU A 232 6.31 -5.99 17.00
C LEU A 232 5.96 -7.26 17.79
#